data_AF-A0A268RIL8-F1
#
_entry.id   AF-A0A268RIL8-F1
#
_cell.length_a   1.000
_cell.length_b   1.000
_cell.length_c   1.000
_cell.angle_alpha   90.00
_cell.angle_beta   90.00
_cell.angle_gamma   90.00
#
_symmetry.space_group_name_H-M   'P 1'
#
loop_
_entity.id
_entity.type
_entity.pdbx_description
1 polymer ?
#
loop_
_entity_poly.entity_id
_entity_poly.type
_entity_poly.pdbx_seq_one_letter_code
_entity_poly.pdbx_strand_id
1 'polypeptide(L)'
;MSFQIPRGTQDILPGEVEKWQFVENTARELCNRYQYKEIRTPIFEHTELFARGVGESTDIVQKEMYTFQDRKGRSMTLRPEGTASTVRSFVEKKLYANTSQPTKLYY
;
A
#
# COMPACT_ATOMS: atom_id res chain seq x y z
N MET A 1 -8.06 9.29 -32.03
CA MET A 1 -8.42 8.37 -30.93
C MET A 1 -8.70 9.21 -29.69
N SER A 2 -9.80 8.95 -28.99
CA SER A 2 -10.07 9.52 -27.67
C SER A 2 -9.55 8.54 -26.63
N PHE A 3 -8.75 9.03 -25.68
CA PHE A 3 -8.32 8.25 -24.53
C PHE A 3 -9.39 8.32 -23.44
N GLN A 4 -9.63 7.21 -22.75
CA GLN A 4 -10.64 7.06 -21.70
C GLN A 4 -10.01 6.34 -20.50
N ILE A 5 -10.53 6.57 -19.30
CA ILE A 5 -10.04 5.89 -18.09
C ILE A 5 -10.31 4.37 -18.17
N PRO A 6 -9.43 3.53 -17.60
CA PRO A 6 -9.70 2.11 -17.46
C PRO A 6 -10.94 1.83 -16.61
N ARG A 7 -11.70 0.78 -16.97
CA ARG A 7 -12.85 0.33 -16.18
C ARG A 7 -12.39 -0.01 -14.75
N GLY A 8 -13.12 0.49 -13.75
CA GLY A 8 -12.81 0.27 -12.34
C GLY A 8 -11.89 1.33 -11.72
N THR A 9 -11.45 2.33 -12.50
CA THR A 9 -10.74 3.52 -12.00
C THR A 9 -11.64 4.75 -12.07
N GLN A 10 -11.27 5.82 -11.34
CA GLN A 10 -12.03 7.07 -11.30
C GLN A 10 -11.09 8.27 -11.21
N ASP A 11 -11.46 9.37 -11.85
CA ASP A 11 -10.89 10.69 -11.62
C ASP A 11 -11.64 11.35 -10.44
N ILE A 12 -10.92 11.85 -9.44
CA ILE A 12 -11.51 12.60 -8.33
C ILE A 12 -11.34 14.10 -8.62
N LEU A 13 -12.46 14.78 -8.90
CA LEU A 13 -12.48 16.14 -9.43
C LEU A 13 -12.70 17.21 -8.33
N PRO A 14 -12.46 18.50 -8.63
CA PRO A 14 -12.87 19.61 -7.76
C PRO A 14 -14.36 19.53 -7.40
N GLY A 15 -14.69 19.73 -6.12
CA GLY A 15 -16.03 19.53 -5.54
C GLY A 15 -16.22 18.17 -4.86
N GLU A 16 -15.43 17.16 -5.24
CA GLU A 16 -15.39 15.86 -4.57
C GLU A 16 -14.09 15.65 -3.78
N VAL A 17 -12.96 16.10 -4.32
CA VAL A 17 -11.63 15.93 -3.70
C VAL A 17 -11.55 16.53 -2.29
N GLU A 18 -12.29 17.59 -2.02
CA GLU A 18 -12.32 18.27 -0.72
C GLU A 18 -12.95 17.37 0.37
N LYS A 19 -13.89 16.49 -0.02
CA LYS A 19 -14.48 15.50 0.91
C LYS A 19 -13.48 14.41 1.25
N TRP A 20 -12.68 13.96 0.27
CA TRP A 20 -11.59 13.02 0.50
C TRP A 20 -10.56 13.61 1.46
N GLN A 21 -10.11 14.83 1.17
CA GLN A 21 -9.16 15.55 2.02
C GLN A 21 -9.67 15.71 3.46
N PHE A 22 -10.97 16.00 3.64
CA PHE A 22 -11.56 16.09 4.99
C PHE A 22 -11.43 14.78 5.78
N VAL A 23 -11.77 13.63 5.16
CA VAL A 23 -11.67 12.31 5.81
C VAL A 23 -10.21 11.96 6.09
N GLU A 24 -9.32 12.15 5.12
CA GLU A 24 -7.89 11.88 5.25
C GLU A 24 -7.25 12.74 6.34
N ASN A 25 -7.57 14.03 6.40
CA ASN A 25 -7.08 14.95 7.42
C ASN A 25 -7.55 14.53 8.81
N THR A 26 -8.82 14.15 8.95
CA THR A 26 -9.37 13.66 10.22
C THR A 26 -8.63 12.41 10.69
N ALA A 27 -8.38 11.44 9.79
CA ALA A 27 -7.63 10.24 10.11
C ALA A 27 -6.17 10.55 10.50
N ARG A 28 -5.53 11.48 9.78
CA ARG A 28 -4.15 11.92 10.05
C ARG A 28 -4.01 12.61 11.40
N GLU A 29 -4.94 13.50 11.74
CA GLU A 29 -4.99 14.19 13.03
C GLU A 29 -5.17 13.20 14.18
N LEU A 30 -6.06 12.21 14.02
CA LEU A 30 -6.24 11.15 14.99
C LEU A 30 -4.95 10.34 15.19
N CYS A 31 -4.33 9.89 14.11
CA CYS A 31 -3.05 9.15 14.16
C CYS A 31 -1.97 9.97 14.88
N ASN A 32 -1.87 11.26 14.58
CA ASN A 32 -0.90 12.15 15.21
C ASN A 32 -1.13 12.30 16.73
N ARG A 33 -2.40 12.43 17.17
CA ARG A 33 -2.76 12.48 18.60
C ARG A 33 -2.31 11.23 19.37
N TYR A 34 -2.33 10.06 18.73
CA TYR A 34 -1.89 8.80 19.33
C TYR A 34 -0.44 8.42 19.01
N GLN A 35 0.35 9.35 18.46
CA GLN A 35 1.76 9.17 18.12
C GLN A 35 2.02 8.04 17.10
N TYR A 36 1.08 7.79 16.20
CA TYR A 36 1.34 7.00 15.00
C TYR A 36 2.11 7.87 13.99
N LYS A 37 3.09 7.29 13.30
CA LYS A 37 3.90 7.98 12.29
C LYS A 37 3.59 7.44 10.90
N GLU A 38 3.57 8.33 9.91
CA GLU A 38 3.27 7.93 8.53
C GLU A 38 4.41 7.10 7.97
N ILE A 39 4.09 6.02 7.26
CA ILE A 39 5.03 5.29 6.41
C ILE A 39 4.49 5.27 4.98
N ARG A 40 5.38 5.48 4.01
CA ARG A 40 5.06 5.33 2.58
C ARG A 40 5.90 4.21 1.99
N THR A 41 5.22 3.21 1.45
CA THR A 41 5.83 2.06 0.78
C THR A 41 5.62 2.13 -0.74
N PRO A 42 6.46 1.47 -1.55
CA PRO A 42 6.27 1.39 -2.99
C PRO A 42 4.89 0.87 -3.40
N ILE A 43 4.39 1.34 -4.54
CA ILE A 43 3.10 0.89 -5.11
C ILE A 43 3.20 -0.52 -5.68
N PHE A 44 4.38 -0.99 -6.07
CA PHE A 44 4.62 -2.35 -6.52
C PHE A 44 5.79 -2.98 -5.77
N GLU A 45 5.74 -4.29 -5.60
CA GLU A 45 6.74 -5.10 -4.90
C GLU A 45 6.99 -6.40 -5.67
N HIS A 46 7.99 -7.17 -5.26
CA HIS A 46 8.15 -8.54 -5.74
C HIS A 46 6.89 -9.35 -5.44
N THR A 47 6.38 -10.08 -6.44
CA THR A 47 5.14 -10.87 -6.31
C THR A 47 5.18 -11.86 -5.14
N GLU A 48 6.36 -12.44 -4.87
CA GLU A 48 6.58 -13.37 -3.75
C GLU A 48 6.24 -12.77 -2.38
N LEU A 49 6.35 -11.44 -2.22
CA LEU A 49 6.00 -10.76 -0.97
C LEU A 49 4.52 -10.96 -0.64
N PHE A 50 3.64 -10.78 -1.63
CA PHE A 50 2.20 -10.90 -1.44
C PHE A 50 1.75 -12.37 -1.43
N ALA A 51 2.34 -13.21 -2.28
CA ALA A 51 2.05 -14.64 -2.30
C ALA A 51 2.29 -15.30 -0.93
N ARG A 52 3.40 -14.96 -0.27
CA ARG A 52 3.72 -15.45 1.09
C ARG A 52 3.00 -14.68 2.20
N GLY A 53 2.87 -13.36 2.06
CA GLY A 53 2.32 -12.50 3.10
C GLY A 53 0.80 -12.60 3.28
N VAL A 54 0.06 -12.69 2.17
CA VAL A 54 -1.41 -12.78 2.18
C VAL A 54 -1.88 -14.24 2.24
N GLY A 55 -1.11 -15.15 1.65
CA GLY A 55 -1.38 -16.58 1.62
C GLY A 55 -1.85 -17.05 0.24
N GLU A 56 -1.23 -18.12 -0.26
CA GLU A 56 -1.40 -18.64 -1.62
C GLU A 56 -2.82 -19.12 -1.95
N SER A 57 -3.61 -19.47 -0.93
CA SER A 57 -4.99 -19.95 -1.09
C SER A 57 -6.04 -18.84 -1.12
N THR A 58 -5.64 -17.58 -0.99
CA THR A 58 -6.58 -16.44 -0.98
C THR A 58 -6.98 -16.03 -2.39
N ASP A 59 -8.22 -15.56 -2.56
CA ASP A 59 -8.67 -15.02 -3.86
C ASP A 59 -7.78 -13.87 -4.34
N ILE A 60 -7.25 -13.06 -3.41
CA ILE A 60 -6.28 -12.00 -3.70
C ILE A 60 -5.11 -12.56 -4.51
N VAL A 61 -4.42 -13.57 -3.96
CA VAL A 61 -3.23 -14.16 -4.60
C VAL A 61 -3.60 -14.95 -5.85
N GLN A 62 -4.78 -15.58 -5.89
CA GLN A 62 -5.15 -16.45 -7.00
C GLN A 62 -5.64 -15.68 -8.23
N LYS A 63 -6.37 -14.57 -8.07
CA LYS A 63 -7.14 -13.96 -9.17
C LYS A 63 -7.15 -12.43 -9.21
N GLU A 64 -6.75 -11.74 -8.15
CA GLU A 64 -6.93 -10.27 -8.05
C GLU A 64 -5.62 -9.48 -8.18
N MET A 65 -4.46 -10.14 -8.04
CA MET A 65 -3.16 -9.48 -8.20
C MET A 65 -2.89 -9.04 -9.64
N TYR A 66 -2.60 -7.75 -9.80
CA TYR A 66 -2.08 -7.20 -11.05
C TYR A 66 -0.56 -7.42 -11.12
N THR A 67 -0.16 -8.58 -11.63
CA THR A 67 1.23 -9.01 -11.80
C THR A 67 1.75 -8.71 -13.21
N PHE A 68 2.97 -8.20 -13.29
CA PHE A 68 3.67 -7.91 -14.54
C PHE A 68 5.17 -8.27 -14.43
N GLN A 69 5.84 -8.39 -15.57
CA GLN A 69 7.29 -8.55 -15.61
C GLN A 69 7.97 -7.20 -15.78
N ASP A 70 9.01 -6.95 -15.00
CA ASP A 70 9.87 -5.80 -15.24
C ASP A 70 10.80 -6.03 -16.45
N ARG A 71 11.60 -5.02 -16.80
CA ARG A 71 12.54 -5.09 -17.95
C ARG A 71 13.62 -6.18 -17.83
N LYS A 72 13.81 -6.77 -16.64
CA LYS A 72 14.78 -7.84 -16.36
C LYS A 72 14.08 -9.20 -16.17
N GLY A 73 12.79 -9.30 -16.45
CA GLY A 73 12.02 -10.53 -16.30
C GLY A 73 11.65 -10.88 -14.85
N ARG A 74 11.78 -9.93 -13.91
CA ARG A 74 11.39 -10.15 -12.50
C ARG A 74 9.88 -9.99 -12.38
N SER A 75 9.24 -10.90 -11.63
CA SER A 75 7.81 -10.84 -11.33
C SER A 75 7.54 -9.75 -10.29
N MET A 76 6.79 -8.72 -10.70
CA MET A 76 6.38 -7.59 -9.89
C MET A 76 4.87 -7.53 -9.82
N THR A 77 4.32 -7.06 -8.71
CA THR A 77 2.87 -6.94 -8.51
C THR A 77 2.53 -5.58 -7.95
N LEU A 78 1.52 -4.91 -8.53
CA LEU A 78 0.89 -3.74 -7.89
C LEU A 78 0.28 -4.19 -6.56
N ARG A 79 0.59 -3.49 -5.48
CA ARG A 79 0.21 -3.89 -4.13
C ARG A 79 -1.32 -4.05 -4.03
N PRO A 80 -1.84 -5.24 -3.68
CA PRO A 80 -3.26 -5.42 -3.43
C PRO A 80 -3.66 -4.90 -2.04
N GLU A 81 -2.70 -4.76 -1.13
CA GLU A 81 -2.88 -4.30 0.25
C GLU A 81 -1.57 -3.66 0.79
N GLY A 82 -1.60 -3.08 1.99
CA GLY A 82 -0.48 -2.27 2.54
C GLY A 82 0.38 -2.91 3.63
N THR A 83 -0.11 -3.98 4.27
CA THR A 83 0.49 -4.64 5.43
C THR A 83 1.79 -5.35 5.06
N ALA A 84 1.80 -6.17 4.00
CA ALA A 84 2.98 -6.92 3.59
C ALA A 84 4.14 -5.99 3.23
N SER A 85 3.87 -4.90 2.49
CA SER A 85 4.86 -3.87 2.19
C SER A 85 5.36 -3.16 3.45
N THR A 86 4.49 -2.90 4.42
CA THR A 86 4.87 -2.27 5.69
C THR A 86 5.76 -3.18 6.53
N VAL A 87 5.41 -4.46 6.66
CA VAL A 87 6.22 -5.46 7.38
C VAL A 87 7.57 -5.67 6.69
N ARG A 88 7.59 -5.76 5.35
CA ARG A 88 8.84 -5.83 4.57
C ARG A 88 9.74 -4.64 4.87
N SER A 89 9.20 -3.43 4.90
CA SER A 89 9.95 -2.21 5.26
C SER A 89 10.44 -2.23 6.71
N PHE A 90 9.59 -2.66 7.63
CA PHE A 90 9.90 -2.77 9.04
C PHE A 90 11.09 -3.70 9.30
N VAL A 91 11.14 -4.85 8.63
CA VAL A 91 12.26 -5.80 8.72
C VAL A 91 13.49 -5.27 7.98
N GLU A 92 13.34 -4.84 6.73
CA GLU A 92 14.43 -4.36 5.87
C GLU A 92 15.19 -3.18 6.50
N LYS A 93 14.46 -2.24 7.10
CA LYS A 93 15.03 -1.06 7.77
C LYS A 93 15.34 -1.28 9.25
N LYS A 94 15.21 -2.52 9.74
CA LYS A 94 15.50 -2.91 11.12
C LYS A 94 14.76 -2.06 12.17
N LEU A 95 13.52 -1.66 11.88
CA LEU A 95 12.74 -0.83 12.81
C LEU A 95 12.44 -1.56 14.14
N TYR A 96 12.46 -2.90 14.13
CA TYR A 96 12.39 -3.72 15.35
C TYR A 96 13.57 -3.51 16.31
N ALA A 97 14.71 -3.01 15.83
CA ALA A 97 15.89 -2.76 16.65
C ALA A 97 15.87 -1.37 17.31
N ASN A 98 14.85 -0.55 17.02
CA ASN A 98 14.72 0.76 17.64
C ASN A 98 14.37 0.61 19.13
N THR A 99 14.93 1.49 19.97
CA THR A 99 14.71 1.47 21.43
C THR A 99 13.31 1.95 21.82
N SER A 100 12.70 2.81 20.99
CA SER A 100 11.33 3.28 21.19
C SER A 100 10.34 2.30 20.55
N GLN A 101 9.74 1.43 21.37
CA GLN A 101 8.72 0.45 20.99
C GLN A 101 7.43 0.66 21.82
N PRO A 102 6.25 0.28 21.30
CA PRO A 102 6.03 -0.32 19.98
C PRO A 102 6.15 0.70 18.84
N THR A 103 6.60 0.22 17.68
CA THR A 103 6.57 0.99 16.43
C THR A 103 5.13 1.14 15.95
N LYS A 104 4.61 2.38 15.97
CA LYS A 104 3.24 2.72 15.58
C LYS A 104 3.23 3.44 14.23
N LEU A 105 2.76 2.76 13.19
CA LEU A 105 2.75 3.28 11.82
C LEU A 105 1.34 3.34 11.25
N TYR A 106 1.10 4.32 10.37
CA TYR A 106 -0.08 4.38 9.50
C TYR A 106 0.35 4.70 8.07
N TYR A 107 -0.48 4.38 7.08
CA TYR A 107 -0.23 4.61 5.66
C TYR A 107 -1.51 4.96 4.91
#